data_AF-A0A950TZ91-F1
#
_entry.id   AF-A0A950TZ91-F1
#
_cell.length_a   1.000
_cell.length_b   1.000
_cell.length_c   1.000
_cell.angle_alpha   90.00
_cell.angle_beta   90.00
_cell.angle_gamma   90.00
#
_symmetry.space_group_name_H-M   'P 1'
#
loop_
_entity.id
_entity.type
_entity.pdbx_description
1 polymer ?
#
loop_
_entity_poly.entity_id
_entity_poly.type
_entity_poly.pdbx_seq_one_letter_code
_entity_poly.pdbx_strand_id
1 'polypeptide(L)' 'RDELYFVAAGTGRYRVADRVTKVGPGDLLFCAAHVAHGFEDISEDFSVWVVFYGPER' A
#
# COMPACT_ATOMS: atom_id res chain seq x y z
N ARG A 1 -7.67 4.34 -10.33
CA ARG A 1 -8.64 4.22 -9.23
C ARG A 1 -7.93 4.56 -7.94
N ASP A 2 -8.67 4.94 -6.90
CA ASP A 2 -8.07 5.04 -5.57
C ASP A 2 -7.79 3.62 -5.06
N GLU A 3 -6.76 3.49 -4.24
CA GLU A 3 -6.31 2.20 -3.72
C GLU A 3 -6.16 2.27 -2.20
N LEU A 4 -6.79 1.33 -1.51
CA LEU A 4 -6.64 1.13 -0.08
C LEU A 4 -5.95 -0.20 0.16
N TYR A 5 -4.85 -0.17 0.89
CA TYR A 5 -4.09 -1.37 1.24
C TYR A 5 -4.18 -1.65 2.73
N PHE A 6 -4.50 -2.88 3.10
CA PHE A 6 -4.48 -3.38 4.46
C PHE A 6 -3.34 -4.38 4.59
N VAL A 7 -2.35 -4.11 5.44
CA VAL A 7 -1.23 -5.03 5.64
C VAL A 7 -1.72 -6.22 6.47
N ALA A 8 -1.71 -7.41 5.86
CA ALA A 8 -2.20 -8.63 6.48
C ALA A 8 -1.09 -9.39 7.24
N ALA A 9 0.11 -9.45 6.66
CA ALA A 9 1.28 -10.09 7.27
C ALA A 9 2.58 -9.44 6.76
N GLY A 10 3.68 -9.75 7.45
CA GLY A 10 5.01 -9.22 7.15
C GLY A 10 5.21 -7.73 7.43
N THR A 11 6.36 -7.22 7.02
CA THR A 11 6.75 -5.82 7.17
C THR A 11 7.39 -5.30 5.88
N GLY A 12 7.45 -3.98 5.72
CA GLY A 12 8.15 -3.37 4.60
C GLY A 12 8.17 -1.86 4.67
N ARG A 13 8.42 -1.23 3.53
CA ARG A 13 8.28 0.20 3.33
C ARG A 13 7.25 0.47 2.25
N TYR A 14 6.34 1.39 2.54
CA TYR A 14 5.40 1.90 1.56
C TYR A 14 5.84 3.27 1.08
N ARG A 15 5.97 3.41 -0.23
CA ARG A 15 6.23 4.69 -0.91
C ARG A 15 4.94 5.18 -1.53
N VAL A 16 4.59 6.44 -1.27
CA VAL A 16 3.47 7.14 -1.91
C VAL A 16 3.87 8.58 -2.16
N ALA A 17 3.79 9.01 -3.42
CA ALA A 17 4.36 10.28 -3.86
C ALA A 17 5.83 10.43 -3.40
N ASP A 18 6.13 11.42 -2.57
CA ASP A 18 7.44 11.75 -2.03
C ASP A 18 7.71 11.16 -0.63
N ARG A 19 6.76 10.40 -0.08
CA ARG A 19 6.84 9.87 1.29
C ARG A 19 7.17 8.39 1.30
N VAL A 20 7.97 7.99 2.29
CA VAL A 20 8.29 6.60 2.60
C VAL A 20 8.01 6.35 4.07
N THR A 21 7.18 5.35 4.35
CA THR A 21 6.79 4.98 5.72
C THR A 21 7.04 3.49 5.94
N LYS A 22 7.51 3.12 7.13
CA LYS A 22 7.56 1.71 7.54
C LYS A 22 6.14 1.20 7.76
N VAL A 23 5.87 -0.02 7.34
CA VAL A 23 4.55 -0.64 7.48
C VAL A 23 4.64 -2.04 8.06
N GLY A 24 3.58 -2.44 8.76
CA GLY A 24 3.42 -3.76 9.36
C GLY A 24 1.94 -4.14 9.51
N PRO A 25 1.64 -5.33 10.06
CA PRO A 25 0.29 -5.87 10.08
C PRO A 25 -0.68 -4.96 10.83
N GLY A 26 -1.85 -4.71 10.23
CA GLY A 26 -2.87 -3.80 10.77
C GLY A 26 -2.79 -2.37 10.25
N ASP A 27 -1.71 -1.98 9.56
CA ASP A 27 -1.63 -0.68 8.91
C ASP A 27 -2.60 -0.57 7.73
N LEU A 28 -3.23 0.60 7.59
CA LEU A 28 -4.07 0.99 6.46
C LEU A 28 -3.41 2.12 5.68
N LEU A 29 -3.23 1.91 4.39
CA LEU A 29 -2.54 2.81 3.48
C LEU A 29 -3.51 3.28 2.39
N PHE A 30 -3.40 4.54 2.00
CA PHE A 30 -4.22 5.13 0.95
C PHE A 30 -3.35 5.70 -0.15
N CYS A 31 -3.73 5.41 -1.40
CA CYS A 31 -3.22 6.07 -2.58
C CYS A 31 -4.38 6.64 -3.40
N ALA A 32 -4.32 7.93 -3.69
CA ALA A 32 -5.23 8.54 -4.65
C ALA A 32 -4.94 8.05 -6.07
N ALA A 33 -5.95 8.06 -6.92
CA ALA A 33 -5.82 7.69 -8.32
C ALA A 33 -4.70 8.48 -9.02
N HIS A 34 -3.92 7.76 -9.83
CA HIS A 34 -2.81 8.29 -10.63
C HIS A 34 -1.60 8.76 -9.82
N VAL A 35 -1.59 8.57 -8.50
CA VAL A 35 -0.40 8.81 -7.68
C VAL A 35 0.53 7.59 -7.74
N ALA A 36 1.81 7.83 -7.99
CA ALA A 36 2.83 6.79 -7.96
C ALA A 36 2.99 6.24 -6.54
N HIS A 37 2.96 4.92 -6.42
CA HIS A 37 3.06 4.23 -5.14
C HIS A 37 3.63 2.81 -5.32
N GLY A 38 4.11 2.22 -4.23
CA GLY A 38 4.61 0.85 -4.23
C GLY A 38 5.20 0.42 -2.89
N PHE A 39 5.56 -0.85 -2.80
CA PHE A 39 6.21 -1.46 -1.64
C PHE A 39 7.67 -1.80 -1.96
N GLU A 40 8.57 -1.52 -1.02
CA GLU A 40 10.00 -1.81 -1.10
C GLU A 40 10.49 -2.41 0.24
N ASP A 41 11.67 -3.05 0.24
CA ASP A 41 12.27 -3.68 1.42
C ASP A 41 11.31 -4.62 2.19
N ILE A 42 10.54 -5.44 1.47
CA ILE A 42 9.51 -6.32 2.07
C ILE A 42 10.10 -7.59 2.68
N SER A 43 9.50 -8.07 3.76
CA SER A 43 9.77 -9.41 4.31
C SER A 43 9.19 -10.51 3.42
N GLU A 44 9.69 -11.75 3.59
CA GLU A 44 9.28 -12.91 2.78
C GLU A 44 7.77 -13.21 2.87
N ASP A 45 7.16 -12.95 4.02
CA ASP A 45 5.75 -13.18 4.31
C ASP A 45 4.85 -11.97 4.02
N PHE A 46 5.39 -10.89 3.43
CA PHE A 46 4.64 -9.66 3.21
C PHE A 46 3.42 -9.87 2.32
N SER A 47 2.24 -9.52 2.83
CA SER A 47 0.99 -9.63 2.12
C SER A 47 0.02 -8.51 2.47
N VAL A 48 -0.73 -8.06 1.46
CA VAL A 48 -1.69 -6.96 1.59
C VAL A 48 -3.00 -7.33 0.91
N TRP A 49 -4.11 -6.87 1.50
CA TRP A 49 -5.38 -6.77 0.78
C TRP A 49 -5.43 -5.42 0.09
N VAL A 50 -5.85 -5.39 -1.18
CA VAL A 50 -6.06 -4.14 -1.92
C VAL A 50 -7.53 -3.99 -2.29
N VAL A 51 -8.08 -2.81 -2.03
CA VAL A 51 -9.40 -2.39 -2.50
C VAL A 51 -9.20 -1.26 -3.50
N PHE A 52 -9.72 -1.46 -4.72
CA PHE A 52 -9.79 -0.40 -5.71
C PHE A 52 -11.13 0.31 -5.60
N TYR A 53 -11.11 1.60 -5.30
CA TYR A 53 -12.31 2.42 -5.14
C TYR A 53 -12.49 3.41 -6.29
N GLY A 54 -13.76 3.61 -6.67
CA GLY A 54 -14.16 4.52 -7.73
C GLY A 54 -14.28 3.85 -9.11
N PRO A 55 -14.78 4.60 -10.11
CA PRO A 55 -15.05 4.08 -11.44
C PRO A 55 -13.77 3.64 -12.17
N GLU A 56 -13.89 2.60 -12.99
CA GLU A 56 -12.91 2.31 -14.04
C GLU A 56 -13.02 3.41 -15.10
N ARG A 57 -11.92 4.14 -15.33
CA ARG A 57 -11.79 5.12 -16.41
C ARG A 57 -10.84 4.58 -17.45
#